data_AF-A0A0K0GIT8-F1
#
_entry.id   AF-A0A0K0GIT8-F1
#
_cell.length_a   1.000
_cell.length_b   1.000
_cell.length_c   1.000
_cell.angle_alpha   90.00
_cell.angle_beta   90.00
_cell.angle_gamma   90.00
#
_symmetry.space_group_name_H-M   'P 1'
#
loop_
_entity.id
_entity.type
_entity.pdbx_description
1 polymer ?
#
loop_
_entity_poly.entity_id
_entity_poly.type
_entity_poly.pdbx_seq_one_letter_code
_entity_poly.pdbx_strand_id
1 'polypeptide(L)'
;MQPITPKQWIGAPQAKGDTVPLSSAEDLKVALEYRGFAGEISEPAQLPHDRKPAAISTSSGGYKADVLHANSTRYPWALSTHSMSGASAEQALQQRYARMCAASHNGKQGDQRQTYMPMLLGLWDAVGVVHELNGYRHDVVAAMARYKDERALEFNAMEHIEQIDTLLQRNAAVLSDQYAQASRARMEELEQEQAGGNALTQSGMDALRTHGIASSNEGTWDGLSKALLPVYQRQARETWEQTYRPRIDAAAYTAFKANAQRFGQAAMELLTQRTQVLGAWLSNPLFLVTLEDYDGTSPSCGVRFEEVITHAIEGLGMDPDGRRLLQDLAGNLDVTSRSCLLWRVVAQNQDEAREELKQTLSEADRRPPILSSSRV
;
A
#
# COMPACT_ATOMS: atom_id res chain seq x y z
N MET A 1 -9.20 7.38 29.23
CA MET A 1 -8.21 8.30 29.86
C MET A 1 -7.39 7.67 30.99
N GLN A 2 -6.08 7.90 31.01
CA GLN A 2 -5.15 7.49 32.06
C GLN A 2 -5.44 8.28 33.36
N PRO A 3 -5.78 7.62 34.49
CA PRO A 3 -6.15 8.34 35.71
C PRO A 3 -4.92 9.00 36.35
N ILE A 4 -5.00 10.31 36.57
CA ILE A 4 -3.99 11.07 37.32
C ILE A 4 -4.57 11.56 38.64
N THR A 5 -3.76 11.57 39.70
CA THR A 5 -4.18 12.07 41.03
C THR A 5 -3.17 13.09 41.54
N PRO A 6 -3.27 14.37 41.11
CA PRO A 6 -2.28 15.40 41.44
C PRO A 6 -2.04 15.57 42.94
N LYS A 7 -3.08 15.40 43.77
CA LYS A 7 -2.97 15.46 45.24
C LYS A 7 -2.02 14.41 45.81
N GLN A 8 -2.06 13.18 45.27
CA GLN A 8 -1.14 12.12 45.69
C GLN A 8 0.28 12.41 45.21
N TRP A 9 0.43 12.93 43.99
CA TRP A 9 1.73 13.31 43.45
C TRP A 9 2.42 14.40 44.28
N ILE A 10 1.68 15.42 44.72
CA ILE A 10 2.22 16.49 45.56
C ILE A 10 2.60 15.97 46.96
N GLY A 11 1.77 15.09 47.55
CA GLY A 11 1.98 14.62 48.92
C GLY A 11 3.07 13.56 49.07
N ALA A 12 3.25 12.70 48.06
CA ALA A 12 4.22 11.62 48.05
C ALA A 12 4.68 11.32 46.61
N PRO A 13 5.50 12.20 46.02
CA PRO A 13 5.98 12.01 44.67
C PRO A 13 6.88 10.78 44.59
N GLN A 14 6.51 9.83 43.73
CA GLN A 14 7.20 8.56 43.56
C GLN A 14 7.10 8.11 42.10
N ALA A 15 8.14 7.45 41.61
CA ALA A 15 8.08 6.80 40.31
C ALA A 15 7.08 5.62 40.39
N LYS A 16 6.03 5.67 39.57
CA LYS A 16 4.98 4.64 39.52
C LYS A 16 4.30 4.65 38.15
N GLY A 17 4.16 3.47 37.55
CA GLY A 17 3.59 3.34 36.20
C GLY A 17 4.32 4.24 35.21
N ASP A 18 3.57 5.07 34.49
CA ASP A 18 4.11 6.01 33.49
C ASP A 18 4.48 7.39 34.06
N THR A 19 4.56 7.52 35.39
CA THR A 19 4.95 8.78 36.05
C THR A 19 6.31 8.72 36.69
N VAL A 20 7.09 9.79 36.54
CA VAL A 20 8.42 9.95 37.14
C VAL A 20 8.54 11.34 37.78
N PRO A 21 8.88 11.45 39.08
CA PRO A 21 9.24 12.73 39.67
C PRO A 21 10.59 13.21 39.14
N LEU A 22 10.68 14.50 38.80
CA LEU A 22 11.92 15.12 38.32
C LEU A 22 12.64 15.77 39.50
N SER A 23 13.56 15.03 40.10
CA SER A 23 14.44 15.51 41.19
C SER A 23 15.70 16.21 40.68
N SER A 24 16.09 15.91 39.44
CA SER A 24 17.24 16.50 38.77
C SER A 24 17.03 16.61 37.26
N ALA A 25 17.91 17.35 36.58
CA ALA A 25 17.88 17.44 35.12
C ALA A 25 18.17 16.10 34.44
N GLU A 26 18.90 15.18 35.09
CA GLU A 26 19.19 13.84 34.57
C GLU A 26 17.92 12.99 34.45
N ASP A 27 16.92 13.21 35.30
CA ASP A 27 15.67 12.48 35.27
C ASP A 27 14.89 12.71 33.97
N LEU A 28 15.16 13.81 33.24
CA LEU A 28 14.57 14.06 31.92
C LEU A 28 15.03 13.04 30.87
N LYS A 29 16.23 12.45 31.01
CA LYS A 29 16.79 11.50 30.04
C LYS A 29 16.00 10.18 29.94
N VAL A 30 15.03 9.96 30.83
CA VAL A 30 14.06 8.86 30.68
C VAL A 30 13.16 9.06 29.47
N ALA A 31 12.91 10.31 29.06
CA ALA A 31 12.22 10.63 27.82
C ALA A 31 13.22 10.72 26.65
N LEU A 32 12.86 10.10 25.53
CA LEU A 32 13.74 9.96 24.37
C LEU A 32 14.24 11.32 23.85
N GLU A 33 13.39 12.34 23.87
CA GLU A 33 13.70 13.73 23.49
C GLU A 33 14.92 14.33 24.23
N TYR A 34 15.22 13.84 25.45
CA TYR A 34 16.28 14.37 26.30
C TYR A 34 17.46 13.40 26.49
N ARG A 35 17.34 12.15 26.04
CA ARG A 35 18.30 11.09 26.35
C ARG A 35 19.69 11.32 25.77
N GLY A 36 19.77 12.04 24.65
CA GLY A 36 20.99 12.26 23.87
C GLY A 36 21.54 10.95 23.30
N PHE A 37 21.73 10.86 21.99
CA PHE A 37 22.27 9.65 21.36
C PHE A 37 23.76 9.87 21.03
N ALA A 38 24.62 8.99 21.53
CA ALA A 38 26.06 9.15 21.40
C ALA A 38 26.49 9.18 19.91
N GLY A 39 27.10 10.29 19.48
CA GLY A 39 27.56 10.48 18.11
C GLY A 39 26.50 11.00 17.12
N GLU A 40 25.25 11.15 17.55
CA GLU A 40 24.17 11.68 16.71
C GLU A 40 23.94 13.16 17.06
N ILE A 41 24.14 14.02 16.06
CA ILE A 41 23.84 15.47 16.11
C ILE A 41 22.43 15.72 15.51
N SER A 42 21.76 14.64 15.10
CA SER A 42 20.51 14.62 14.34
C SER A 42 19.65 13.45 14.80
N GLU A 43 18.55 13.18 14.07
CA GLU A 43 17.59 12.14 14.42
C GLU A 43 18.21 10.75 14.63
N PRO A 44 17.63 9.94 15.53
CA PRO A 44 18.08 8.58 15.78
C PRO A 44 18.21 7.76 14.51
N ALA A 45 19.35 7.10 14.29
CA ALA A 45 19.56 6.31 13.09
C ALA A 45 18.58 5.13 12.96
N GLN A 46 17.99 4.68 14.06
CA GLN A 46 17.03 3.58 14.08
C GLN A 46 15.61 4.01 13.66
N LEU A 47 15.27 5.30 13.78
CA LEU A 47 13.92 5.83 13.55
C LEU A 47 13.98 7.23 12.89
N PRO A 48 14.62 7.40 11.73
CA PRO A 48 14.65 8.70 11.07
C PRO A 48 13.26 9.15 10.57
N HIS A 49 12.99 10.45 10.62
CA HIS A 49 11.83 11.07 9.98
C HIS A 49 12.23 11.71 8.65
N ASP A 50 13.27 12.55 8.66
CA ASP A 50 13.65 13.41 7.52
C ASP A 50 14.77 12.79 6.67
N ARG A 51 15.28 11.62 7.04
CA ARG A 51 16.40 10.99 6.32
C ARG A 51 15.94 10.49 4.95
N LYS A 52 16.64 10.96 3.90
CA LYS A 52 16.45 10.44 2.55
C LYS A 52 16.67 8.91 2.52
N PRO A 53 15.75 8.12 1.96
CA PRO A 53 15.91 6.69 1.84
C PRO A 53 17.15 6.30 1.02
N ALA A 54 17.85 5.26 1.47
CA ALA A 54 18.96 4.67 0.73
C ALA A 54 18.46 3.85 -0.48
N ALA A 55 19.32 3.70 -1.49
CA ALA A 55 19.01 2.87 -2.65
C ALA A 55 18.87 1.39 -2.23
N ILE A 56 17.76 0.76 -2.62
CA ILE A 56 17.40 -0.61 -2.20
C ILE A 56 18.02 -1.68 -3.11
N SER A 57 18.16 -1.39 -4.39
CA SER A 57 18.73 -2.30 -5.38
C SER A 57 20.26 -2.16 -5.47
N THR A 58 20.87 -3.18 -6.06
CA THR A 58 22.27 -3.23 -6.44
C THR A 58 22.38 -3.26 -7.97
N SER A 59 23.57 -3.00 -8.51
CA SER A 59 23.80 -3.03 -9.96
C SER A 59 23.51 -4.38 -10.63
N SER A 60 23.54 -5.48 -9.87
CA SER A 60 23.18 -6.83 -10.36
C SER A 60 21.67 -7.12 -10.31
N GLY A 61 20.85 -6.16 -9.88
CA GLY A 61 19.46 -6.38 -9.57
C GLY A 61 19.23 -7.13 -8.26
N GLY A 62 20.25 -7.46 -7.48
CA GLY A 62 20.04 -7.89 -6.08
C GLY A 62 19.52 -6.76 -5.21
N TYR A 63 19.08 -7.07 -3.98
CA TYR A 63 18.63 -6.07 -3.01
C TYR A 63 19.52 -6.02 -1.76
N LYS A 64 19.47 -4.89 -1.06
CA LYS A 64 20.17 -4.68 0.22
C LYS A 64 19.22 -4.98 1.38
N ALA A 65 19.48 -6.06 2.11
CA ALA A 65 18.59 -6.52 3.17
C ALA A 65 18.47 -5.52 4.34
N ASP A 66 19.57 -4.88 4.72
CA ASP A 66 19.60 -3.82 5.72
C ASP A 66 18.68 -2.64 5.34
N VAL A 67 18.63 -2.26 4.06
CA VAL A 67 17.74 -1.21 3.56
C VAL A 67 16.28 -1.66 3.52
N LEU A 68 16.00 -2.94 3.22
CA LEU A 68 14.64 -3.49 3.29
C LEU A 68 14.10 -3.52 4.74
N HIS A 69 14.97 -3.81 5.71
CA HIS A 69 14.63 -3.86 7.13
C HIS A 69 14.70 -2.50 7.83
N ALA A 70 15.19 -1.46 7.17
CA ALA A 70 15.22 -0.11 7.71
C ALA A 70 13.80 0.41 7.98
N ASN A 71 13.69 1.25 9.01
CA ASN A 71 12.42 1.83 9.44
C ASN A 71 12.53 3.34 9.45
N SER A 72 11.40 4.00 9.30
CA SER A 72 11.23 5.42 9.52
C SER A 72 10.18 5.67 10.60
N THR A 73 10.08 6.92 11.06
CA THR A 73 8.99 7.37 11.92
C THR A 73 8.07 8.30 11.13
N ARG A 74 6.76 8.16 11.34
CA ARG A 74 5.78 9.06 10.73
C ARG A 74 5.84 10.45 11.36
N TYR A 75 6.11 10.53 12.65
CA TYR A 75 6.18 11.81 13.36
C TYR A 75 7.62 12.29 13.56
N PRO A 76 7.88 13.60 13.37
CA PRO A 76 9.20 14.18 13.55
C PRO A 76 9.68 14.08 14.99
N TRP A 77 11.00 13.97 15.17
CA TRP A 77 11.62 14.04 16.48
C TRP A 77 11.75 15.47 16.97
N ALA A 78 11.41 15.70 18.24
CA ALA A 78 11.89 16.86 18.96
C ALA A 78 13.18 16.46 19.70
N LEU A 79 14.33 17.01 19.29
CA LEU A 79 15.59 16.88 20.02
C LEU A 79 15.79 18.11 20.91
N SER A 80 15.26 18.08 22.14
CA SER A 80 15.29 19.25 23.03
C SER A 80 16.62 19.45 23.76
N THR A 81 17.62 18.59 23.56
CA THR A 81 18.98 18.78 24.06
C THR A 81 19.87 19.59 23.12
N HIS A 82 19.46 19.82 21.87
CA HIS A 82 20.22 20.66 20.95
C HIS A 82 19.78 22.12 21.07
N SER A 83 20.60 22.91 21.75
CA SER A 83 20.45 24.35 21.77
C SER A 83 20.83 24.95 20.41
N MET A 84 19.88 25.62 19.76
CA MET A 84 20.13 26.50 18.60
C MET A 84 21.07 27.68 18.91
N SER A 85 21.41 27.91 20.18
CA SER A 85 22.22 29.03 20.66
C SER A 85 23.64 28.63 21.08
N GLY A 86 24.14 27.45 20.68
CA GLY A 86 25.50 26.99 20.99
C GLY A 86 25.74 26.56 22.44
N ALA A 87 24.68 26.35 23.24
CA ALA A 87 24.82 25.79 24.59
C ALA A 87 25.13 24.28 24.53
N SER A 88 25.88 23.75 25.50
CA SER A 88 26.12 22.29 25.57
C SER A 88 24.81 21.54 25.84
N ALA A 89 24.75 20.25 25.50
CA ALA A 89 23.58 19.42 25.74
C ALA A 89 23.18 19.40 27.23
N GLU A 90 24.16 19.37 28.13
CA GLU A 90 23.95 19.44 29.57
C GLU A 90 23.37 20.79 30.00
N GLN A 91 23.84 21.89 29.42
CA GLN A 91 23.29 23.23 29.71
C GLN A 91 21.85 23.37 29.22
N ALA A 92 21.53 22.86 28.03
CA ALA A 92 20.17 22.85 27.50
C ALA A 92 19.23 22.04 28.40
N LEU A 93 19.67 20.86 28.84
CA LEU A 93 18.93 19.99 29.75
C LEU A 93 18.68 20.68 31.10
N GLN A 94 19.71 21.31 31.68
CA GLN A 94 19.60 22.05 32.94
C GLN A 94 18.65 23.25 32.83
N GLN A 95 18.70 24.00 31.73
CA GLN A 95 17.77 25.10 31.48
C GLN A 95 16.33 24.61 31.35
N ARG A 96 16.10 23.47 30.69
CA ARG A 96 14.77 22.87 30.58
C ARG A 96 14.23 22.46 31.94
N TYR A 97 15.03 21.77 32.73
CA TYR A 97 14.67 21.38 34.10
C TYR A 97 14.32 22.61 34.95
N ALA A 98 15.15 23.66 34.91
CA ALA A 98 14.89 24.90 35.64
C ALA A 98 13.55 25.57 35.23
N ARG A 99 13.21 25.56 33.93
CA ARG A 99 11.91 26.05 33.45
C ARG A 99 10.74 25.24 34.00
N MET A 100 10.87 23.90 34.06
CA MET A 100 9.84 23.03 34.65
C MET A 100 9.67 23.29 36.14
N CYS A 101 10.76 23.41 36.89
CA CYS A 101 10.72 23.77 38.32
C CYS A 101 10.06 25.14 38.55
N ALA A 102 10.35 26.14 37.71
CA ALA A 102 9.75 27.46 37.82
C ALA A 102 8.24 27.44 37.54
N ALA A 103 7.77 26.59 36.61
CA ALA A 103 6.36 26.43 36.26
C ALA A 103 5.57 25.56 37.26
N SER A 104 6.26 24.71 38.04
CA SER A 104 5.63 23.80 39.00
C SER A 104 5.32 24.51 40.33
N HIS A 105 4.20 25.22 40.38
CA HIS A 105 3.75 25.91 41.60
C HIS A 105 2.22 25.99 41.71
N ASN A 106 1.74 26.37 42.89
CA ASN A 106 0.30 26.51 43.22
C ASN A 106 -0.43 27.69 42.55
N GLY A 107 0.13 28.32 41.52
CA GLY A 107 -0.44 29.51 40.86
C GLY A 107 -0.36 30.83 41.65
N LYS A 108 0.01 30.82 42.94
CA LYS A 108 0.07 32.04 43.78
C LYS A 108 1.38 32.80 43.62
N GLN A 109 1.37 34.07 44.00
CA GLN A 109 2.53 34.98 43.97
C GLN A 109 3.02 35.36 45.38
N GLY A 110 4.24 35.90 45.46
CA GLY A 110 4.86 36.37 46.71
C GLY A 110 5.03 35.25 47.74
N ASP A 111 4.86 35.58 49.02
CA ASP A 111 5.05 34.66 50.15
C ASP A 111 4.06 33.48 50.17
N GLN A 112 2.99 33.54 49.37
CA GLN A 112 2.02 32.45 49.23
C GLN A 112 2.38 31.47 48.11
N ARG A 113 3.44 31.75 47.34
CA ARG A 113 3.89 30.88 46.26
C ARG A 113 4.55 29.64 46.86
N GLN A 114 3.96 28.48 46.58
CA GLN A 114 4.54 27.19 46.91
C GLN A 114 4.89 26.46 45.63
N THR A 115 6.16 26.09 45.50
CA THR A 115 6.66 25.26 44.41
C THR A 115 6.52 23.78 44.78
N TYR A 116 6.36 22.94 43.76
CA TYR A 116 6.29 21.49 43.89
C TYR A 116 7.31 20.84 42.98
N MET A 117 7.73 19.62 43.31
CA MET A 117 8.59 18.86 42.41
C MET A 117 7.82 18.58 41.10
N PRO A 118 8.39 18.91 39.93
CA PRO A 118 7.75 18.59 38.66
C PRO A 118 7.58 17.08 38.49
N MET A 119 6.49 16.68 37.85
CA MET A 119 6.20 15.29 37.50
C MET A 119 6.18 15.15 35.98
N LEU A 120 6.90 14.16 35.47
CA LEU A 120 6.76 13.71 34.10
C LEU A 120 5.65 12.63 34.04
N LEU A 121 4.76 12.75 33.05
CA LEU A 121 3.71 11.77 32.75
C LEU A 121 3.87 11.32 31.30
N GLY A 122 4.15 10.04 31.09
CA GLY A 122 4.03 9.40 29.78
C GLY A 122 2.55 9.17 29.47
N LEU A 123 2.04 9.87 28.46
CA LEU A 123 0.69 9.65 27.95
C LEU A 123 0.67 8.44 27.01
N TRP A 124 -0.35 7.61 27.14
CA TRP A 124 -0.60 6.52 26.21
C TRP A 124 -1.20 7.07 24.91
N ASP A 125 -0.36 7.24 23.89
CA ASP A 125 -0.81 7.67 22.57
C ASP A 125 -1.18 6.48 21.68
N ALA A 126 -2.37 5.91 21.92
CA ALA A 126 -2.79 4.73 21.18
C ALA A 126 -3.03 5.01 19.67
N VAL A 127 -3.37 6.27 19.35
CA VAL A 127 -3.55 6.75 17.98
C VAL A 127 -2.20 6.91 17.27
N GLY A 128 -1.24 7.56 17.93
CA GLY A 128 0.14 7.65 17.43
C GLY A 128 0.76 6.27 17.20
N VAL A 129 0.55 5.32 18.12
CA VAL A 129 1.05 3.95 17.95
C VAL A 129 0.44 3.28 16.71
N VAL A 130 -0.88 3.38 16.48
CA VAL A 130 -1.46 2.75 15.27
C VAL A 130 -0.92 3.39 13.99
N HIS A 131 -0.70 4.71 14.00
CA HIS A 131 -0.10 5.41 12.87
C HIS A 131 1.35 4.99 12.60
N GLU A 132 2.18 4.86 13.64
CA GLU A 132 3.56 4.38 13.52
C GLU A 132 3.62 2.91 13.11
N LEU A 133 2.72 2.05 13.63
CA LEU A 133 2.65 0.65 13.21
C LEU A 133 2.23 0.51 11.74
N ASN A 134 1.29 1.33 11.27
CA ASN A 134 0.96 1.32 9.85
C ASN A 134 2.07 1.97 9.00
N GLY A 135 2.77 2.99 9.50
CA GLY A 135 3.97 3.55 8.87
C GLY A 135 5.09 2.51 8.71
N TYR A 136 5.37 1.76 9.78
CA TYR A 136 6.31 0.64 9.80
C TYR A 136 5.95 -0.41 8.75
N ARG A 137 4.66 -0.69 8.52
CA ARG A 137 4.22 -1.55 7.42
C ARG A 137 4.50 -0.91 6.05
N HIS A 138 4.17 0.37 5.89
CA HIS A 138 4.35 1.12 4.65
C HIS A 138 5.80 1.32 4.24
N ASP A 139 6.77 1.29 5.16
CA ASP A 139 8.20 1.32 4.80
C ASP A 139 8.58 0.20 3.81
N VAL A 140 8.00 -1.00 3.99
CA VAL A 140 8.21 -2.15 3.10
C VAL A 140 7.58 -1.90 1.73
N VAL A 141 6.36 -1.36 1.71
CA VAL A 141 5.64 -1.00 0.46
C VAL A 141 6.44 0.06 -0.30
N ALA A 142 6.96 1.06 0.41
CA ALA A 142 7.82 2.08 -0.17
C ALA A 142 9.13 1.48 -0.70
N ALA A 143 9.73 0.50 -0.02
CA ALA A 143 10.90 -0.21 -0.52
C ALA A 143 10.60 -0.99 -1.82
N MET A 144 9.42 -1.62 -1.92
CA MET A 144 8.97 -2.29 -3.15
C MET A 144 8.81 -1.31 -4.31
N ALA A 145 8.19 -0.15 -4.06
CA ALA A 145 8.04 0.91 -5.06
C ALA A 145 9.42 1.43 -5.52
N ARG A 146 10.32 1.75 -4.58
CA ARG A 146 11.68 2.20 -4.90
C ARG A 146 12.47 1.16 -5.71
N TYR A 147 12.37 -0.12 -5.36
CA TYR A 147 13.06 -1.17 -6.10
C TYR A 147 12.58 -1.24 -7.55
N LYS A 148 11.26 -1.12 -7.77
CA LYS A 148 10.67 -1.07 -9.12
C LYS A 148 11.17 0.15 -9.89
N ASP A 149 11.19 1.32 -9.26
CA ASP A 149 11.67 2.56 -9.89
C ASP A 149 13.16 2.49 -10.24
N GLU A 150 13.98 2.02 -9.30
CA GLU A 150 15.43 1.88 -9.50
C GLU A 150 15.78 0.89 -10.62
N ARG A 151 14.96 -0.14 -10.85
CA ARG A 151 15.14 -1.21 -11.86
C ARG A 151 14.10 -1.17 -12.98
N ALA A 152 13.54 0.01 -13.26
CA ALA A 152 12.44 0.15 -14.21
C ALA A 152 12.80 -0.35 -15.62
N LEU A 153 14.03 -0.11 -16.07
CA LEU A 153 14.52 -0.59 -17.37
C LEU A 153 14.48 -2.12 -17.46
N GLU A 154 15.02 -2.80 -16.44
CA GLU A 154 15.09 -4.26 -16.41
C GLU A 154 13.71 -4.90 -16.26
N PHE A 155 12.82 -4.31 -15.45
CA PHE A 155 11.42 -4.75 -15.37
C PHE A 155 10.70 -4.60 -16.71
N ASN A 156 10.83 -3.44 -17.37
CA ASN A 156 10.21 -3.22 -18.68
C ASN A 156 10.77 -4.19 -19.73
N ALA A 157 12.09 -4.43 -19.72
CA ALA A 157 12.71 -5.39 -20.63
C ALA A 157 12.21 -6.81 -20.38
N MET A 158 12.14 -7.24 -19.11
CA MET A 158 11.62 -8.54 -18.72
C MET A 158 10.16 -8.72 -19.15
N GLU A 159 9.30 -7.73 -18.88
CA GLU A 159 7.89 -7.74 -19.26
C GLU A 159 7.72 -7.79 -20.79
N HIS A 160 8.45 -6.95 -21.54
CA HIS A 160 8.40 -6.97 -22.99
C HIS A 160 8.84 -8.32 -23.57
N ILE A 161 9.93 -8.91 -23.06
CA ILE A 161 10.40 -10.22 -23.50
C ILE A 161 9.34 -11.30 -23.26
N GLU A 162 8.64 -11.25 -22.12
CA GLU A 162 7.58 -12.21 -21.78
C GLU A 162 6.31 -11.98 -22.62
N GLN A 163 5.97 -10.74 -22.95
CA GLN A 163 4.80 -10.40 -23.76
C GLN A 163 4.97 -10.70 -25.25
N ILE A 164 6.20 -10.85 -25.74
CA ILE A 164 6.46 -11.08 -27.16
C ILE A 164 5.76 -12.32 -27.70
N ASP A 165 5.63 -13.43 -26.95
CA ASP A 165 4.87 -14.59 -27.44
C ASP A 165 3.39 -14.24 -27.72
N THR A 166 2.77 -13.45 -26.84
CA THR A 166 1.41 -12.96 -27.04
C THR A 166 1.30 -12.01 -28.23
N LEU A 167 2.30 -11.13 -28.40
CA LEU A 167 2.34 -10.19 -29.53
C LEU A 167 2.54 -10.90 -30.87
N LEU A 168 3.40 -11.92 -30.92
CA LEU A 168 3.61 -12.73 -32.12
C LEU A 168 2.32 -13.45 -32.53
N GLN A 169 1.58 -14.03 -31.57
CA GLN A 169 0.30 -14.69 -31.83
C GLN A 169 -0.75 -13.71 -32.37
N ARG A 170 -0.87 -12.52 -31.76
CA ARG A 170 -1.82 -11.48 -32.20
C ARG A 170 -1.47 -10.93 -33.57
N ASN A 171 -0.20 -10.63 -33.81
CA ASN A 171 0.26 -10.09 -35.10
C ASN A 171 0.02 -11.10 -36.24
N ALA A 172 0.27 -12.39 -36.00
CA ALA A 172 -0.01 -13.43 -36.99
C ALA A 172 -1.50 -13.54 -37.37
N ALA A 173 -2.41 -13.33 -36.41
CA ALA A 173 -3.85 -13.28 -36.69
C ALA A 173 -4.23 -12.07 -37.56
N VAL A 174 -3.68 -10.90 -37.25
CA VAL A 174 -3.89 -9.70 -38.09
C VAL A 174 -3.41 -9.92 -39.52
N LEU A 175 -2.24 -10.55 -39.71
CA LEU A 175 -1.70 -10.83 -41.04
C LEU A 175 -2.53 -11.87 -41.81
N SER A 176 -3.03 -12.92 -41.16
CA SER A 176 -3.89 -13.91 -41.83
C SER A 176 -5.22 -13.30 -42.25
N ASP A 177 -5.82 -12.46 -41.41
CA ASP A 177 -7.06 -11.75 -41.72
C ASP A 177 -6.86 -10.74 -42.85
N GLN A 178 -5.78 -9.96 -42.83
CA GLN A 178 -5.46 -9.02 -43.90
C GLN A 178 -5.28 -9.73 -45.24
N TYR A 179 -4.61 -10.89 -45.26
CA TYR A 179 -4.45 -11.67 -46.48
C TYR A 179 -5.80 -12.21 -47.00
N ALA A 180 -6.64 -12.73 -46.10
CA ALA A 180 -7.97 -13.20 -46.47
C ALA A 180 -8.86 -12.07 -47.00
N GLN A 181 -8.80 -10.89 -46.38
CA GLN A 181 -9.52 -9.69 -46.85
C GLN A 181 -9.02 -9.19 -48.20
N ALA A 182 -7.70 -9.14 -48.42
CA ALA A 182 -7.14 -8.76 -49.71
C ALA A 182 -7.54 -9.75 -50.82
N SER A 183 -7.56 -11.05 -50.51
CA SER A 183 -8.03 -12.10 -51.42
C SER A 183 -9.52 -11.94 -51.73
N ARG A 184 -10.34 -11.61 -50.72
CA ARG A 184 -11.75 -11.29 -50.89
C ARG A 184 -11.96 -10.06 -51.77
N ALA A 185 -11.27 -8.96 -51.48
CA ALA A 185 -11.37 -7.72 -52.26
C ALA A 185 -10.98 -7.96 -53.72
N ARG A 186 -9.95 -8.76 -53.98
CA ARG A 186 -9.58 -9.16 -55.34
C ARG A 186 -10.68 -9.98 -56.03
N MET A 187 -11.35 -10.85 -55.28
CA MET A 187 -12.50 -11.60 -55.79
C MET A 187 -13.69 -10.66 -56.11
N GLU A 188 -13.96 -9.66 -55.28
CA GLU A 188 -14.97 -8.63 -55.51
C GLU A 188 -14.68 -7.82 -56.78
N GLU A 189 -13.42 -7.42 -56.99
CA GLU A 189 -12.98 -6.74 -58.22
C GLU A 189 -13.24 -7.61 -59.46
N LEU A 190 -12.84 -8.89 -59.43
CA LEU A 190 -13.06 -9.82 -60.53
C LEU A 190 -14.55 -10.06 -60.83
N GLU A 191 -15.39 -10.13 -59.79
CA GLU A 191 -16.85 -10.24 -59.94
C GLU A 191 -17.45 -8.96 -60.56
N GLN A 192 -16.97 -7.78 -60.18
CA GLN A 192 -17.42 -6.49 -60.72
C GLN A 192 -16.98 -6.27 -62.17
N GLU A 193 -15.72 -6.57 -62.51
CA GLU A 193 -15.19 -6.48 -63.87
C GLU A 193 -16.00 -7.35 -64.85
N GLN A 194 -16.46 -8.51 -64.38
CA GLN A 194 -17.25 -9.44 -65.21
C GLN A 194 -18.75 -9.14 -65.26
N ALA A 195 -19.28 -8.35 -64.34
CA ALA A 195 -20.65 -7.84 -64.43
C ALA A 195 -20.89 -6.98 -65.70
N GLY A 196 -19.81 -6.52 -66.35
CA GLY A 196 -19.82 -5.71 -67.57
C GLY A 196 -19.51 -6.42 -68.90
N GLY A 197 -19.12 -7.71 -68.97
CA GLY A 197 -18.90 -8.36 -70.27
C GLY A 197 -18.25 -9.76 -70.39
N ASN A 198 -18.49 -10.35 -71.58
CA ASN A 198 -18.01 -11.57 -72.25
C ASN A 198 -18.37 -12.97 -71.67
N ALA A 199 -19.05 -13.80 -72.49
CA ALA A 199 -19.54 -15.15 -72.13
C ALA A 199 -18.42 -16.19 -71.90
N LEU A 200 -17.22 -15.94 -72.42
CA LEU A 200 -16.07 -16.86 -72.30
C LEU A 200 -15.48 -16.92 -70.87
N THR A 201 -15.64 -15.85 -70.08
CA THR A 201 -15.14 -15.78 -68.69
C THR A 201 -16.21 -16.12 -67.63
N GLN A 202 -17.51 -16.01 -67.98
CA GLN A 202 -18.64 -16.38 -67.11
C GLN A 202 -18.59 -17.85 -66.64
N SER A 203 -18.24 -18.78 -67.54
CA SER A 203 -18.17 -20.21 -67.20
C SER A 203 -17.17 -20.51 -66.07
N GLY A 204 -16.06 -19.76 -66.00
CA GLY A 204 -15.05 -19.90 -64.96
C GLY A 204 -15.54 -19.36 -63.61
N MET A 205 -16.26 -18.24 -63.60
CA MET A 205 -16.83 -17.67 -62.37
C MET A 205 -17.98 -18.49 -61.81
N ASP A 206 -18.82 -19.04 -62.67
CA ASP A 206 -19.88 -19.94 -62.24
C ASP A 206 -19.31 -21.23 -61.64
N ALA A 207 -18.20 -21.74 -62.18
CA ALA A 207 -17.47 -22.86 -61.58
C ALA A 207 -16.90 -22.51 -60.19
N LEU A 208 -16.25 -21.36 -60.04
CA LEU A 208 -15.74 -20.88 -58.73
C LEU A 208 -16.86 -20.73 -57.70
N ARG A 209 -17.99 -20.13 -58.09
CA ARG A 209 -19.17 -19.97 -57.23
C ARG A 209 -19.77 -21.32 -56.84
N THR A 210 -19.83 -22.27 -57.77
CA THR A 210 -20.30 -23.65 -57.50
C THR A 210 -19.42 -24.36 -56.48
N HIS A 211 -18.13 -24.04 -56.44
CA HIS A 211 -17.18 -24.52 -55.43
C HIS A 211 -17.14 -23.65 -54.15
N GLY A 212 -18.06 -22.69 -53.99
CA GLY A 212 -18.15 -21.82 -52.81
C GLY A 212 -17.11 -20.71 -52.75
N ILE A 213 -16.32 -20.50 -53.81
CA ILE A 213 -15.33 -19.42 -53.91
C ILE A 213 -16.03 -18.22 -54.54
N ALA A 214 -16.66 -17.43 -53.69
CA ALA A 214 -17.32 -16.18 -54.05
C ALA A 214 -17.01 -15.13 -52.98
N SER A 215 -16.95 -13.85 -53.36
CA SER A 215 -16.67 -12.77 -52.41
C SER A 215 -17.65 -12.74 -51.23
N SER A 216 -18.92 -13.05 -51.51
CA SER A 216 -20.02 -13.04 -50.54
C SER A 216 -20.04 -14.25 -49.60
N ASN A 217 -19.23 -15.28 -49.84
CA ASN A 217 -19.15 -16.43 -48.96
C ASN A 217 -18.15 -16.20 -47.83
N GLU A 218 -18.63 -15.66 -46.71
CA GLU A 218 -17.80 -15.38 -45.53
C GLU A 218 -17.05 -16.61 -45.01
N GLY A 219 -17.64 -17.81 -45.10
CA GLY A 219 -17.03 -19.05 -44.63
C GLY A 219 -15.75 -19.43 -45.39
N THR A 220 -15.62 -19.03 -46.67
CA THR A 220 -14.42 -19.27 -47.48
C THR A 220 -13.26 -18.40 -46.99
N TRP A 221 -13.51 -17.13 -46.68
CA TRP A 221 -12.49 -16.18 -46.24
C TRP A 221 -12.09 -16.39 -44.77
N ASP A 222 -13.07 -16.72 -43.91
CA ASP A 222 -12.80 -17.17 -42.54
C ASP A 222 -11.96 -18.48 -42.54
N GLY A 223 -12.32 -19.44 -43.40
CA GLY A 223 -11.55 -20.66 -43.61
C GLY A 223 -10.12 -20.39 -44.10
N LEU A 224 -9.94 -19.45 -45.03
CA LEU A 224 -8.63 -19.04 -45.53
C LEU A 224 -7.77 -18.38 -44.44
N SER A 225 -8.34 -17.45 -43.66
CA SER A 225 -7.63 -16.84 -42.53
C SER A 225 -7.18 -17.91 -41.52
N LYS A 226 -8.09 -18.81 -41.13
CA LYS A 226 -7.78 -19.93 -40.22
C LYS A 226 -6.71 -20.87 -40.75
N ALA A 227 -6.69 -21.13 -42.06
CA ALA A 227 -5.68 -21.98 -42.69
C ALA A 227 -4.30 -21.33 -42.74
N LEU A 228 -4.23 -20.00 -42.90
CA LEU A 228 -2.98 -19.23 -42.98
C LEU A 228 -2.42 -18.85 -41.61
N LEU A 229 -3.26 -18.74 -40.58
CA LEU A 229 -2.85 -18.37 -39.23
C LEU A 229 -1.66 -19.21 -38.71
N PRO A 230 -1.65 -20.55 -38.80
CA PRO A 230 -0.49 -21.35 -38.37
C PRO A 230 0.80 -21.05 -39.13
N VAL A 231 0.71 -20.64 -40.40
CA VAL A 231 1.87 -20.29 -41.24
C VAL A 231 2.50 -19.00 -40.73
N TYR A 232 1.71 -17.94 -40.56
CA TYR A 232 2.18 -16.67 -40.02
C TYR A 232 2.69 -16.80 -38.59
N GLN A 233 2.03 -17.62 -37.75
CA GLN A 233 2.50 -17.90 -36.39
C GLN A 233 3.88 -18.58 -36.40
N ARG A 234 4.08 -19.57 -37.27
CA ARG A 234 5.37 -20.26 -37.40
C ARG A 234 6.46 -19.30 -37.86
N GLN A 235 6.21 -18.52 -38.90
CA GLN A 235 7.19 -17.56 -39.44
C GLN A 235 7.56 -16.49 -38.41
N ALA A 236 6.57 -15.97 -37.67
CA ALA A 236 6.80 -15.00 -36.60
C ALA A 236 7.65 -15.59 -35.47
N ARG A 237 7.34 -16.83 -35.04
CA ARG A 237 8.13 -17.56 -34.03
C ARG A 237 9.56 -17.83 -34.51
N GLU A 238 9.74 -18.30 -35.75
CA GLU A 238 11.06 -18.57 -36.32
C GLU A 238 11.90 -17.28 -36.40
N THR A 239 11.30 -16.18 -36.85
CA THR A 239 11.98 -14.88 -36.91
C THR A 239 12.41 -14.42 -35.52
N TRP A 240 11.53 -14.56 -34.52
CA TRP A 240 11.85 -14.27 -33.12
C TRP A 240 13.03 -15.11 -32.61
N GLU A 241 12.93 -16.43 -32.72
CA GLU A 241 13.91 -17.39 -32.21
C GLU A 241 15.28 -17.26 -32.88
N GLN A 242 15.32 -16.96 -34.18
CA GLN A 242 16.57 -16.92 -34.94
C GLN A 242 17.22 -15.53 -34.96
N THR A 243 16.42 -14.45 -34.94
CA THR A 243 16.95 -13.09 -35.18
C THR A 243 17.10 -12.28 -33.89
N TYR A 244 16.07 -12.34 -33.02
CA TYR A 244 15.96 -11.42 -31.88
C TYR A 244 16.31 -12.09 -30.57
N ARG A 245 15.83 -13.32 -30.33
CA ARG A 245 16.12 -14.07 -29.11
C ARG A 245 17.63 -14.22 -28.83
N PRO A 246 18.52 -14.48 -29.83
CA PRO A 246 19.95 -14.58 -29.59
C PRO A 246 20.62 -13.26 -29.21
N ARG A 247 19.94 -12.11 -29.41
CA ARG A 247 20.44 -10.79 -28.99
C ARG A 247 20.14 -10.48 -27.52
N ILE A 248 19.32 -11.29 -26.87
CA ILE A 248 19.01 -11.16 -25.45
C ILE A 248 20.13 -11.84 -24.67
N ASP A 249 20.71 -11.12 -23.71
CA ASP A 249 21.57 -11.73 -22.71
C ASP A 249 20.74 -12.62 -21.78
N ALA A 250 20.71 -13.92 -22.09
CA ALA A 250 19.93 -14.91 -21.35
C ALA A 250 20.41 -15.05 -19.89
N ALA A 251 21.71 -14.86 -19.63
CA ALA A 251 22.26 -14.95 -18.29
C ALA A 251 21.81 -13.76 -17.44
N ALA A 252 21.92 -12.54 -17.98
CA ALA A 252 21.46 -11.33 -17.31
C ALA A 252 19.95 -11.35 -17.06
N TYR A 253 19.15 -11.76 -18.06
CA TYR A 253 17.69 -11.91 -17.92
C TYR A 253 17.33 -12.89 -16.79
N THR A 254 17.93 -14.08 -16.80
CA THR A 254 17.65 -15.11 -15.79
C THR A 254 18.08 -14.68 -14.40
N ALA A 255 19.25 -14.04 -14.29
CA ALA A 255 19.78 -13.54 -13.03
C ALA A 255 18.89 -12.42 -12.45
N PHE A 256 18.48 -11.45 -13.28
CA PHE A 256 17.59 -10.37 -12.85
C PHE A 256 16.23 -10.92 -12.39
N LYS A 257 15.61 -11.82 -13.16
CA LYS A 257 14.34 -12.46 -12.81
C LYS A 257 14.43 -13.18 -11.46
N ALA A 258 15.49 -13.95 -11.24
CA ALA A 258 15.73 -14.63 -9.97
C ALA A 258 15.91 -13.64 -8.80
N ASN A 259 16.65 -12.55 -9.01
CA ASN A 259 16.86 -11.54 -7.97
C ASN A 259 15.58 -10.75 -7.65
N ALA A 260 14.80 -10.36 -8.66
CA ALA A 260 13.51 -9.71 -8.50
C ALA A 260 12.52 -10.60 -7.74
N GLN A 261 12.50 -11.90 -8.03
CA GLN A 261 11.68 -12.87 -7.30
C GLN A 261 12.12 -12.99 -5.83
N ARG A 262 13.42 -13.08 -5.55
CA ARG A 262 13.96 -13.12 -4.17
C ARG A 262 13.61 -11.86 -3.39
N PHE A 263 13.77 -10.69 -3.99
CA PHE A 263 13.37 -9.43 -3.37
C PHE A 263 11.86 -9.42 -3.08
N GLY A 264 11.02 -9.77 -4.06
CA GLY A 264 9.57 -9.81 -3.89
C GLY A 264 9.13 -10.76 -2.77
N GLN A 265 9.76 -11.93 -2.66
CA GLN A 265 9.50 -12.88 -1.57
C GLN A 265 9.90 -12.30 -0.21
N ALA A 266 11.12 -11.75 -0.09
CA ALA A 266 11.60 -11.18 1.17
C ALA A 266 10.76 -9.97 1.62
N ALA A 267 10.39 -9.09 0.69
CA ALA A 267 9.53 -7.95 0.98
C ALA A 267 8.13 -8.39 1.42
N MET A 268 7.53 -9.37 0.74
CA MET A 268 6.20 -9.87 1.11
C MET A 268 6.21 -10.59 2.47
N GLU A 269 7.26 -11.38 2.75
CA GLU A 269 7.43 -12.03 4.05
C GLU A 269 7.56 -11.01 5.17
N LEU A 270 8.39 -9.98 4.99
CA LEU A 270 8.53 -8.89 5.96
C LEU A 270 7.21 -8.12 6.11
N LEU A 271 6.53 -7.78 5.02
CA LEU A 271 5.24 -7.09 5.04
C LEU A 271 4.19 -7.88 5.84
N THR A 272 4.15 -9.20 5.67
CA THR A 272 3.26 -10.11 6.39
C THR A 272 3.54 -10.06 7.90
N GLN A 273 4.82 -10.17 8.30
CA GLN A 273 5.21 -10.07 9.71
C GLN A 273 4.79 -8.73 10.33
N ARG A 274 5.00 -7.60 9.63
CA ARG A 274 4.62 -6.27 10.12
C ARG A 274 3.09 -6.11 10.19
N THR A 275 2.36 -6.72 9.27
CA THR A 275 0.89 -6.70 9.25
C THR A 275 0.29 -7.43 10.45
N GLN A 276 0.90 -8.53 10.90
CA GLN A 276 0.46 -9.23 12.11
C GLN A 276 0.59 -8.37 13.37
N VAL A 277 1.66 -7.58 13.47
CA VAL A 277 1.85 -6.62 14.58
C VAL A 277 0.74 -5.57 14.58
N LEU A 278 0.45 -4.97 13.42
CA LEU A 278 -0.66 -4.02 13.27
C LEU A 278 -2.01 -4.66 13.62
N GLY A 279 -2.29 -5.87 13.12
CA GLY A 279 -3.53 -6.60 13.41
C GLY A 279 -3.74 -6.86 14.90
N ALA A 280 -2.68 -7.25 15.62
CA ALA A 280 -2.72 -7.40 17.07
C ALA A 280 -3.03 -6.06 17.78
N TRP A 281 -2.51 -4.94 17.27
CA TRP A 281 -2.79 -3.62 17.81
C TRP A 281 -4.21 -3.13 17.54
N LEU A 282 -4.77 -3.39 16.36
CA LEU A 282 -6.16 -3.01 16.02
C LEU A 282 -7.19 -3.65 16.95
N SER A 283 -6.86 -4.82 17.52
CA SER A 283 -7.70 -5.51 18.51
C SER A 283 -7.32 -5.19 19.96
N ASN A 284 -6.33 -4.34 20.19
CA ASN A 284 -5.81 -4.06 21.52
C ASN A 284 -6.84 -3.29 22.36
N PRO A 285 -7.13 -3.72 23.61
CA PRO A 285 -8.09 -3.04 24.47
C PRO A 285 -7.79 -1.55 24.69
N LEU A 286 -6.52 -1.16 24.77
CA LEU A 286 -6.13 0.24 24.93
C LEU A 286 -6.57 1.07 23.72
N PHE A 287 -6.26 0.60 22.51
CA PHE A 287 -6.66 1.27 21.27
C PHE A 287 -8.18 1.38 21.18
N LEU A 288 -8.90 0.27 21.39
CA LEU A 288 -10.37 0.26 21.34
C LEU A 288 -11.01 1.19 22.39
N VAL A 289 -10.43 1.32 23.58
CA VAL A 289 -10.92 2.25 24.60
C VAL A 289 -10.61 3.70 24.25
N THR A 290 -9.43 4.00 23.69
CA THR A 290 -9.09 5.35 23.24
C THR A 290 -10.06 5.83 22.15
N LEU A 291 -10.53 4.94 21.29
CA LEU A 291 -11.52 5.28 20.27
C LEU A 291 -12.90 5.67 20.83
N GLU A 292 -13.18 5.37 22.10
CA GLU A 292 -14.43 5.82 22.76
C GLU A 292 -14.32 7.26 23.30
N ASP A 293 -13.14 7.88 23.27
CA ASP A 293 -12.98 9.30 23.60
C ASP A 293 -13.57 10.21 22.47
N TYR A 294 -13.90 9.64 21.30
CA TYR A 294 -14.63 10.33 20.22
C TYR A 294 -16.13 10.32 20.48
N ASP A 295 -16.67 11.47 20.86
CA ASP A 295 -18.10 11.68 21.15
C ASP A 295 -19.00 11.35 19.96
N GLY A 296 -19.90 10.37 20.15
CA GLY A 296 -20.87 9.90 19.15
C GLY A 296 -22.02 10.86 18.87
N THR A 297 -22.08 12.01 19.53
CA THR A 297 -23.03 13.10 19.24
C THR A 297 -22.39 14.30 18.54
N SER A 298 -21.06 14.26 18.36
CA SER A 298 -20.28 15.32 17.72
C SER A 298 -19.86 14.92 16.32
N PRO A 299 -20.36 15.59 15.26
CA PRO A 299 -19.93 15.33 13.89
C PRO A 299 -18.43 15.53 13.68
N SER A 300 -17.84 16.51 14.40
CA SER A 300 -16.39 16.77 14.34
C SER A 300 -15.58 15.60 14.90
N CYS A 301 -16.08 14.93 15.94
CA CYS A 301 -15.47 13.72 16.49
C CYS A 301 -15.61 12.54 15.52
N GLY A 302 -16.73 12.46 14.79
CA GLY A 302 -16.94 11.48 13.73
C GLY A 302 -15.87 11.51 12.65
N VAL A 303 -15.60 12.71 12.11
CA VAL A 303 -14.55 12.90 11.07
C VAL A 303 -13.17 12.51 11.61
N ARG A 304 -12.85 12.84 12.88
CA ARG A 304 -11.57 12.47 13.48
C ARG A 304 -11.44 10.98 13.75
N PHE A 305 -12.54 10.32 14.15
CA PHE A 305 -12.59 8.87 14.27
C PHE A 305 -12.33 8.21 12.91
N GLU A 306 -13.02 8.64 11.85
CA GLU A 306 -12.82 8.16 10.49
C GLU A 306 -11.36 8.32 10.06
N GLU A 307 -10.75 9.48 10.31
CA GLU A 307 -9.36 9.76 9.98
C GLU A 307 -8.41 8.74 10.62
N VAL A 308 -8.58 8.45 11.92
CA VAL A 308 -7.74 7.47 12.64
C VAL A 308 -7.91 6.08 12.06
N ILE A 309 -9.15 5.62 11.85
CA ILE A 309 -9.39 4.26 11.34
C ILE A 309 -8.91 4.11 9.90
N THR A 310 -9.14 5.11 9.05
CA THR A 310 -8.68 5.11 7.66
C THR A 310 -7.16 4.98 7.61
N HIS A 311 -6.44 5.79 8.38
CA HIS A 311 -4.99 5.68 8.49
C HIS A 311 -4.52 4.36 9.11
N ALA A 312 -5.34 3.71 9.95
CA ALA A 312 -4.99 2.45 10.58
C ALA A 312 -5.12 1.25 9.61
N ILE A 313 -6.04 1.32 8.65
CA ILE A 313 -6.34 0.20 7.73
C ILE A 313 -5.82 0.43 6.31
N GLU A 314 -5.32 1.64 6.00
CA GLU A 314 -4.76 1.97 4.70
C GLU A 314 -3.69 0.95 4.29
N GLY A 315 -3.73 0.54 3.02
CA GLY A 315 -2.75 -0.37 2.45
C GLY A 315 -2.89 -1.83 2.88
N LEU A 316 -3.76 -2.21 3.82
CA LEU A 316 -3.93 -3.62 4.26
C LEU A 316 -4.27 -4.57 3.10
N GLY A 317 -4.83 -4.08 2.00
CA GLY A 317 -5.12 -4.91 0.81
C GLY A 317 -3.88 -5.51 0.10
N MET A 318 -2.67 -5.03 0.41
CA MET A 318 -1.44 -5.39 -0.32
C MET A 318 -0.92 -6.80 -0.03
N ASP A 319 -1.30 -7.42 1.08
CA ASP A 319 -0.85 -8.76 1.48
C ASP A 319 -2.03 -9.66 1.93
N PRO A 320 -1.88 -10.99 1.95
CA PRO A 320 -2.96 -11.91 2.31
C PRO A 320 -3.51 -11.72 3.73
N ASP A 321 -2.64 -11.45 4.71
CA ASP A 321 -3.04 -11.30 6.12
C ASP A 321 -3.82 -9.99 6.30
N GLY A 322 -3.37 -8.91 5.66
CA GLY A 322 -4.08 -7.63 5.66
C GLY A 322 -5.45 -7.71 4.97
N ARG A 323 -5.57 -8.47 3.86
CA ARG A 323 -6.89 -8.74 3.24
C ARG A 323 -7.81 -9.52 4.17
N ARG A 324 -7.29 -10.50 4.92
CA ARG A 324 -8.07 -11.20 5.94
C ARG A 324 -8.51 -10.26 7.06
N LEU A 325 -7.63 -9.38 7.56
CA LEU A 325 -8.01 -8.38 8.55
C LEU A 325 -9.14 -7.47 8.05
N LEU A 326 -9.08 -7.01 6.79
CA LEU A 326 -10.16 -6.21 6.20
C LEU A 326 -11.48 -7.01 6.10
N GLN A 327 -11.41 -8.30 5.75
CA GLN A 327 -12.58 -9.19 5.73
C GLN A 327 -13.18 -9.37 7.12
N ASP A 328 -12.35 -9.57 8.15
CA ASP A 328 -12.80 -9.74 9.53
C ASP A 328 -13.44 -8.45 10.07
N LEU A 329 -12.84 -7.29 9.76
CA LEU A 329 -13.41 -5.97 10.12
C LEU A 329 -14.74 -5.72 9.41
N ALA A 330 -14.87 -6.11 8.14
CA ALA A 330 -16.12 -6.00 7.38
C ALA A 330 -17.19 -7.00 7.86
N GLY A 331 -16.78 -8.19 8.28
CA GLY A 331 -17.67 -9.24 8.77
C GLY A 331 -18.21 -9.01 10.18
N ASN A 332 -17.62 -8.09 10.96
CA ASN A 332 -18.13 -7.73 12.28
C ASN A 332 -19.37 -6.83 12.14
N LEU A 333 -20.57 -7.40 12.11
CA LEU A 333 -21.82 -6.65 11.92
C LEU A 333 -22.40 -6.02 13.21
N ASP A 334 -21.73 -6.16 14.35
CA ASP A 334 -22.18 -5.53 15.60
C ASP A 334 -21.73 -4.06 15.66
N VAL A 335 -22.40 -3.20 14.88
CA VAL A 335 -22.06 -1.76 14.70
C VAL A 335 -21.92 -0.99 16.01
N THR A 336 -22.66 -1.41 17.04
CA THR A 336 -22.64 -0.79 18.38
C THR A 336 -21.46 -1.22 19.23
N SER A 337 -20.77 -2.29 18.87
CA SER A 337 -19.55 -2.73 19.55
C SER A 337 -18.37 -1.82 19.25
N ARG A 338 -17.56 -1.56 20.27
CA ARG A 338 -16.29 -0.83 20.11
C ARG A 338 -15.34 -1.46 19.10
N SER A 339 -15.40 -2.79 18.92
CA SER A 339 -14.54 -3.50 17.96
C SER A 339 -15.03 -3.42 16.50
N CYS A 340 -16.20 -2.85 16.25
CA CYS A 340 -16.79 -2.75 14.92
C CYS A 340 -16.26 -1.53 14.15
N LEU A 341 -14.94 -1.49 13.94
CA LEU A 341 -14.25 -0.30 13.44
C LEU A 341 -14.78 0.17 12.08
N LEU A 342 -14.92 -0.75 11.11
CA LEU A 342 -15.26 -0.38 9.73
C LEU A 342 -16.68 0.21 9.62
N TRP A 343 -17.69 -0.45 10.19
CA TRP A 343 -19.06 0.06 10.12
C TRP A 343 -19.27 1.30 10.99
N ARG A 344 -18.50 1.46 12.07
CA ARG A 344 -18.47 2.73 12.82
C ARG A 344 -17.94 3.87 11.96
N VAL A 345 -16.97 3.65 11.07
CA VAL A 345 -16.55 4.67 10.09
C VAL A 345 -17.70 5.05 9.16
N VAL A 346 -18.43 4.06 8.62
CA VAL A 346 -19.59 4.31 7.75
C VAL A 346 -20.66 5.15 8.45
N ALA A 347 -20.89 4.88 9.74
CA ALA A 347 -21.81 5.66 10.57
C ALA A 347 -21.20 6.98 11.11
N GLN A 348 -19.99 7.37 10.71
CA GLN A 348 -19.26 8.53 11.26
C GLN A 348 -19.17 8.51 12.80
N ASN A 349 -19.12 7.31 13.38
CA ASN A 349 -19.20 7.01 14.80
C ASN A 349 -20.41 7.66 15.51
N GLN A 350 -21.45 8.09 14.79
CA GLN A 350 -22.60 8.78 15.39
C GLN A 350 -23.56 7.78 16.03
N ASP A 351 -24.01 8.03 17.25
CA ASP A 351 -24.81 7.08 18.04
C ASP A 351 -26.09 6.64 17.32
N GLU A 352 -26.88 7.60 16.83
CA GLU A 352 -28.12 7.33 16.10
C GLU A 352 -27.86 6.56 14.79
N ALA A 353 -26.84 6.97 14.03
CA ALA A 353 -26.48 6.33 12.76
C ALA A 353 -25.97 4.90 12.95
N ARG A 354 -25.26 4.61 14.05
CA ARG A 354 -24.80 3.25 14.38
C ARG A 354 -25.99 2.32 14.63
N GLU A 355 -27.02 2.78 15.34
CA GLU A 355 -28.23 2.00 15.58
C GLU A 355 -29.03 1.76 14.30
N GLU A 356 -29.19 2.78 13.46
CA GLU A 356 -29.86 2.63 12.15
C GLU A 356 -29.11 1.67 11.23
N LEU A 357 -27.78 1.80 11.15
CA LEU A 357 -26.94 0.94 10.33
C LEU A 357 -26.97 -0.51 10.83
N LYS A 358 -26.98 -0.74 12.15
CA LYS A 358 -27.12 -2.08 12.74
C LYS A 358 -28.40 -2.77 12.29
N GLN A 359 -29.53 -2.05 12.27
CA GLN A 359 -30.81 -2.58 11.79
C GLN A 359 -30.71 -2.95 10.31
N THR A 360 -30.17 -2.03 9.49
CA THR A 360 -30.01 -2.22 8.05
C THR A 360 -29.13 -3.43 7.70
N LEU A 361 -27.98 -3.56 8.36
CA LEU A 361 -27.06 -4.68 8.14
C LEU A 361 -27.67 -6.02 8.60
N SER A 362 -28.39 -6.01 9.72
CA SER A 362 -29.11 -7.21 10.21
C SER A 362 -30.21 -7.67 9.26
N GLU A 363 -30.88 -6.75 8.57
CA GLU A 363 -31.87 -7.08 7.54
C GLU A 363 -31.20 -7.61 6.26
N ALA A 364 -30.09 -7.02 5.85
CA ALA A 364 -29.35 -7.43 4.67
C ALA A 364 -28.77 -8.85 4.83
N ASP A 365 -28.22 -9.18 6.01
CA ASP A 365 -27.66 -10.51 6.32
C ASP A 365 -28.73 -11.63 6.30
N ARG A 366 -29.98 -11.28 6.58
CA ARG A 366 -31.12 -12.22 6.51
C ARG A 366 -31.63 -12.46 5.08
N ARG A 367 -31.24 -11.62 4.10
CA ARG A 367 -31.64 -11.83 2.71
C ARG A 367 -30.70 -12.87 2.08
N PRO A 368 -31.22 -13.89 1.38
CA PRO A 368 -30.36 -14.80 0.64
C PRO A 368 -29.53 -14.00 -0.37
N PRO A 369 -28.26 -14.38 -0.63
CA PRO A 369 -27.44 -13.71 -1.62
C PRO A 369 -28.21 -13.65 -2.92
N ILE A 370 -28.40 -12.44 -3.45
CA ILE A 370 -28.98 -12.26 -4.77
C ILE A 370 -28.09 -13.04 -5.72
N LEU A 371 -28.59 -14.19 -6.19
CA LEU A 371 -27.98 -14.92 -7.29
C LEU A 371 -27.81 -13.90 -8.41
N SER A 372 -26.58 -13.47 -8.65
CA SER A 372 -26.25 -12.73 -9.86
C SER A 372 -26.62 -13.66 -11.01
N SER A 373 -27.80 -13.43 -11.59
CA SER A 373 -28.20 -14.11 -12.80
C SER A 373 -27.20 -13.69 -13.87
N SER A 374 -26.25 -14.56 -14.16
CA SER A 374 -25.58 -14.58 -15.44
C SER A 374 -26.65 -14.66 -16.53
N ARG A 375 -26.72 -13.60 -17.34
CA ARG A 375 -27.31 -13.44 -18.69
C ARG A 375 -27.43 -11.91 -18.84
N VAL A 376 -26.70 -11.24 -19.72
CA VAL A 376 -26.60 -11.43 -21.18
C VAL A 376 -25.17 -11.24 -21.66
#